data_AF-A0A7H4LWT9-F1
#
_entry.id   AF-A0A7H4LWT9-F1
#
_cell.length_a   1.000
_cell.length_b   1.000
_cell.length_c   1.000
_cell.angle_alpha   90.00
_cell.angle_beta   90.00
_cell.angle_gamma   90.00
#
_symmetry.space_group_name_H-M   'P 1'
#
loop_
_entity.id
_entity.type
_entity.pdbx_description
1 polymer ?
#
loop_
_entity_poly.entity_id
_entity_poly.type
_entity_poly.pdbx_seq_one_letter_code
_entity_poly.pdbx_strand_id
1 'polypeptide(L)'
;MFAPIIVPPLAVWIAVTWGWRWVFFSFAIPGIVAAVAWYLLVKSTPAESGFVSQRELEEINAGRETDKNAVRENILIADRFTWLDKIIRVKKMAPIDTAKGLFTSKNILGDCLAYFMMVSVLYGLLTWIPLYLVKERGFDVMSMGFVASMPCIGGFIGAIGGGWISDKVLGRRRKPTMMFTAISTVVMMLIMLNIPASTLAVCIGLFFVGFV
;
A
#
# COMPACT_ATOMS: atom_id res chain seq x y z
N MET A 1 3.10 6.16 0.88
CA MET A 1 4.20 5.18 1.02
C MET A 1 5.59 5.81 1.16
N PHE A 2 5.83 7.05 0.71
CA PHE A 2 7.14 7.71 0.86
C PHE A 2 7.50 8.12 2.31
N ALA A 3 6.50 8.57 3.08
CA ALA A 3 6.72 8.99 4.46
C ALA A 3 7.46 7.94 5.32
N PRO A 4 7.01 6.68 5.41
CA PRO A 4 7.70 5.68 6.25
C PRO A 4 9.08 5.24 5.72
N ILE A 5 9.48 5.64 4.51
CA ILE A 5 10.83 5.38 3.98
C ILE A 5 11.82 6.44 4.48
N ILE A 6 11.37 7.69 4.56
CA ILE A 6 12.23 8.85 4.86
C ILE A 6 12.15 9.21 6.34
N VAL A 7 10.97 9.09 6.94
CA VAL A 7 10.68 9.55 8.30
C VAL A 7 11.50 8.80 9.35
N PRO A 8 11.62 7.45 9.36
CA PRO A 8 12.36 6.76 10.41
C PRO A 8 13.87 7.10 10.44
N PRO A 9 14.61 7.06 9.32
CA PRO A 9 16.02 7.46 9.32
C PRO A 9 16.20 8.94 9.71
N LEU A 10 15.36 9.82 9.20
CA LEU A 10 15.40 11.25 9.50
C LEU A 10 15.08 11.52 10.99
N ALA A 11 14.10 10.82 11.54
CA ALA A 11 13.71 10.92 12.95
C ALA A 11 14.84 10.43 13.87
N VAL A 12 15.48 9.32 13.55
CA VAL A 12 16.64 8.81 14.31
C VAL A 12 17.80 9.81 14.27
N TRP A 13 18.11 10.36 13.09
CA TRP A 13 19.18 11.35 12.95
C TRP A 13 18.92 12.63 13.76
N ILE A 14 17.69 13.16 13.72
CA ILE A 14 17.27 14.34 14.51
C ILE A 14 17.32 14.01 16.02
N ALA A 15 16.84 12.83 16.41
CA ALA A 15 16.80 12.43 17.82
C ALA A 15 18.20 12.30 18.43
N VAL A 16 19.18 11.81 17.68
CA VAL A 16 20.56 11.62 18.15
C VAL A 16 21.34 12.94 18.17
N THR A 17 21.08 13.86 17.24
CA THR A 17 21.83 15.13 17.11
C THR A 17 21.29 16.26 17.98
N TRP A 18 19.97 16.42 18.03
CA TRP A 18 19.31 17.53 18.71
C TRP A 18 18.44 17.08 19.89
N GLY A 19 18.18 15.78 20.00
CA GLY A 19 17.33 15.21 21.05
C GLY A 19 15.91 14.91 20.58
N TRP A 20 15.25 13.99 21.27
CA TRP A 20 13.95 13.44 20.88
C TRP A 20 12.83 14.50 20.71
N ARG A 21 12.90 15.62 21.46
CA ARG A 21 11.90 16.69 21.41
C ARG A 21 11.84 17.37 20.03
N TRP A 22 12.98 17.49 19.36
CA TRP A 22 13.07 18.15 18.05
C TRP A 22 12.43 17.34 16.93
N VAL A 23 12.32 16.02 17.09
CA VAL A 23 11.58 15.16 16.15
C VAL A 23 10.13 15.67 16.03
N PHE A 24 9.50 15.99 17.16
CA PHE A 24 8.12 16.47 17.17
C PHE A 24 7.95 17.82 16.47
N PHE A 25 8.82 18.79 16.77
CA PHE A 25 8.74 20.12 16.14
C PHE A 25 9.01 20.06 14.63
N SER A 26 10.01 19.28 14.22
CA SER A 26 10.41 19.13 12.81
C SER A 26 9.31 18.52 11.93
N PHE A 27 8.44 17.67 12.48
CA PHE A 27 7.30 17.12 11.74
C PHE A 27 6.00 17.93 11.92
N ALA A 28 5.79 18.55 13.09
CA ALA A 28 4.57 19.32 13.37
C ALA A 28 4.49 20.63 12.57
N ILE A 29 5.58 21.41 12.52
CA ILE A 29 5.58 22.72 11.87
C ILE A 29 5.29 22.61 10.37
N PRO A 30 5.99 21.76 9.58
CA PRO A 30 5.65 21.57 8.16
C PRO A 30 4.26 20.99 7.95
N GLY A 31 3.78 20.14 8.87
CA GLY A 31 2.44 19.58 8.82
C GLY A 31 1.35 20.65 8.92
N ILE A 32 1.50 21.60 9.85
CA ILE A 32 0.57 22.73 9.99
C ILE A 32 0.61 23.63 8.75
N VAL A 33 1.82 23.96 8.26
CA VAL A 33 1.97 24.78 7.05
C VAL A 33 1.30 24.10 5.85
N ALA A 34 1.51 22.79 5.67
CA ALA A 34 0.89 22.02 4.60
C ALA A 34 -0.64 21.95 4.76
N ALA A 35 -1.16 21.80 5.98
CA ALA A 35 -2.60 21.78 6.25
C ALA A 35 -3.24 23.13 5.92
N VAL A 36 -2.61 24.25 6.32
CA VAL A 36 -3.06 25.60 5.98
C VAL A 36 -3.00 25.82 4.47
N ALA A 37 -1.89 25.46 3.82
CA ALA A 37 -1.76 25.56 2.37
C ALA A 37 -2.83 24.72 1.65
N TRP A 38 -3.08 23.49 2.10
CA TRP A 38 -4.11 22.62 1.53
C TRP A 38 -5.51 23.22 1.68
N TYR A 39 -5.83 23.73 2.87
CA TYR A 39 -7.11 24.38 3.14
C TYR A 39 -7.34 25.61 2.24
N LEU A 40 -6.28 26.36 1.94
CA LEU A 40 -6.36 27.54 1.08
C LEU A 40 -6.35 27.21 -0.42
N LEU A 41 -5.63 26.17 -0.84
CA LEU A 41 -5.39 25.85 -2.25
C LEU A 41 -6.36 24.80 -2.81
N VAL A 42 -6.82 23.85 -2.00
CA VAL A 42 -7.60 22.69 -2.47
C VAL A 42 -9.06 22.85 -2.05
N LYS A 43 -9.91 23.10 -3.05
CA LYS A 43 -11.36 23.23 -2.87
C LYS A 43 -12.09 21.92 -3.17
N SER A 44 -13.20 21.70 -2.47
CA SER A 44 -13.93 20.42 -2.49
C SER A 44 -14.70 20.18 -3.79
N THR A 45 -15.07 21.24 -4.52
CA THR A 45 -15.72 21.13 -5.82
C THR A 45 -14.94 21.87 -6.91
N PRO A 46 -14.90 21.35 -8.15
CA PRO A 46 -14.28 22.04 -9.29
C PRO A 46 -14.89 23.42 -9.53
N ALA A 47 -16.18 23.59 -9.23
CA ALA A 47 -16.94 24.83 -9.39
C ALA A 47 -16.52 25.94 -8.42
N GLU A 48 -15.98 25.60 -7.26
CA GLU A 48 -15.48 26.58 -6.30
C GLU A 48 -14.06 27.05 -6.63
N SER A 49 -13.32 26.31 -7.46
CA SER A 49 -11.92 26.61 -7.79
C SER A 49 -11.82 27.80 -8.74
N GLY A 50 -11.05 28.81 -8.34
CA GLY A 50 -10.72 29.96 -9.20
C GLY A 50 -9.72 29.64 -10.31
N PHE A 51 -9.19 28.41 -10.34
CA PHE A 51 -8.23 27.95 -11.34
C PHE A 51 -8.86 27.14 -12.49
N VAL A 52 -10.19 26.95 -12.47
CA VAL A 52 -10.89 26.15 -13.49
C VAL A 52 -11.63 27.08 -14.45
N SER A 53 -11.38 26.91 -15.75
CA SER A 53 -12.10 27.63 -16.80
C SER A 53 -13.51 27.05 -17.00
N GLN A 54 -14.48 27.86 -17.45
CA GLN A 54 -15.84 27.38 -17.72
C GLN A 54 -15.88 26.21 -18.72
N ARG A 55 -14.97 26.23 -19.71
CA ARG A 55 -14.84 25.14 -20.70
C ARG A 55 -14.36 23.82 -20.07
N GLU A 56 -13.42 23.88 -19.12
CA GLU A 56 -12.94 22.70 -18.38
C GLU A 56 -14.04 22.16 -17.44
N LEU A 57 -14.84 23.06 -16.85
CA LEU A 57 -15.94 22.69 -15.99
C LEU A 57 -17.04 21.93 -16.75
N GLU A 58 -17.36 22.37 -17.97
CA GLU A 58 -18.31 21.70 -18.86
C GLU A 58 -17.83 20.30 -19.27
N GLU A 59 -16.56 20.16 -19.65
CA GLU A 59 -15.97 18.85 -19.99
C GLU A 59 -15.96 17.88 -18.80
N ILE A 60 -15.60 18.36 -17.59
CA ILE A 60 -15.61 17.53 -16.37
C ILE A 60 -17.02 17.07 -16.01
N ASN A 61 -18.01 17.95 -16.15
CA ASN A 61 -19.40 17.63 -15.86
C ASN A 61 -19.99 16.66 -16.89
N ALA A 62 -19.70 16.85 -18.18
CA ALA A 62 -20.09 15.93 -19.25
C ALA A 62 -19.48 14.53 -19.05
N GLY A 63 -18.20 14.46 -18.64
CA GLY A 63 -17.53 13.20 -18.31
C GLY A 63 -18.13 12.47 -17.10
N ARG A 64 -18.54 13.22 -16.07
CA ARG A 64 -19.20 12.66 -14.87
C ARG A 64 -20.58 12.05 -15.15
N GLU A 65 -21.37 12.68 -16.03
CA GLU A 65 -22.67 12.13 -16.45
C GLU A 65 -22.49 10.83 -17.26
N THR A 66 -21.44 10.77 -18.08
CA THR A 66 -21.09 9.59 -18.86
C THR A 66 -20.62 8.43 -17.97
N ASP A 67 -19.79 8.70 -16.96
CA ASP A 67 -19.23 7.69 -16.03
C ASP A 67 -20.26 7.21 -14.98
N LYS A 68 -21.28 8.01 -14.64
CA LYS A 68 -22.41 7.57 -13.79
C LYS A 68 -23.27 6.50 -14.47
N ASN A 69 -23.41 6.56 -15.79
CA ASN A 69 -24.22 5.61 -16.58
C ASN A 69 -23.38 4.46 -17.18
N ALA A 70 -22.09 4.66 -17.38
CA ALA A 70 -21.17 3.61 -17.80
C ALA A 70 -20.85 2.70 -16.60
N VAL A 71 -21.53 1.55 -16.50
CA VAL A 71 -21.04 0.44 -15.69
C VAL A 71 -19.67 0.06 -16.25
N ARG A 72 -18.58 0.58 -15.67
CA ARG A 72 -17.22 0.21 -16.06
C ARG A 72 -17.13 -1.31 -15.99
N GLU A 73 -17.02 -1.96 -17.15
CA GLU A 73 -16.81 -3.39 -17.20
C GLU A 73 -15.44 -3.67 -16.55
N ASN A 74 -15.49 -4.07 -15.27
CA ASN A 74 -14.29 -4.26 -14.45
C ASN A 74 -13.40 -5.42 -14.95
N ILE A 75 -13.87 -6.21 -15.93
CA ILE A 75 -13.17 -7.40 -16.44
C ILE A 75 -13.31 -7.45 -17.95
N LEU A 76 -12.17 -7.34 -18.65
CA LEU A 76 -12.08 -7.70 -20.06
C LEU A 76 -12.12 -9.23 -20.13
N ILE A 77 -13.27 -9.80 -20.52
CA ILE A 77 -13.41 -11.24 -20.76
C ILE A 77 -12.69 -11.54 -22.08
N ALA A 78 -11.38 -11.79 -22.01
CA ALA A 78 -10.59 -12.22 -23.15
C ALA A 78 -10.41 -13.74 -23.13
N ASP A 79 -10.61 -14.40 -24.28
CA ASP A 79 -10.51 -15.87 -24.47
C ASP A 79 -9.13 -16.46 -24.13
N ARG A 80 -8.11 -15.62 -23.92
CA ARG A 80 -6.74 -16.07 -23.59
C ARG A 80 -6.62 -16.72 -22.20
N PHE A 81 -7.57 -16.47 -21.29
CA PHE A 81 -7.44 -16.83 -19.87
C PHE A 81 -8.61 -17.65 -19.30
N THR A 82 -9.28 -18.46 -20.13
CA THR A 82 -10.48 -19.25 -19.77
C THR A 82 -10.24 -20.23 -18.61
N TRP A 83 -9.04 -20.81 -18.51
CA TRP A 83 -8.68 -21.71 -17.40
C TRP A 83 -8.50 -20.96 -16.07
N LEU A 84 -7.89 -19.77 -16.10
CA LEU A 84 -7.76 -18.89 -14.94
C LEU A 84 -9.12 -18.35 -14.50
N ASP A 85 -10.01 -17.97 -15.42
CA ASP A 85 -11.39 -17.56 -15.09
C ASP A 85 -12.18 -18.64 -14.36
N LYS A 86 -11.99 -19.90 -14.78
CA LYS A 86 -12.64 -21.06 -14.18
C LYS A 86 -12.15 -21.31 -12.75
N ILE A 87 -10.84 -21.12 -12.49
CA ILE A 87 -10.25 -21.21 -11.15
C ILE A 87 -10.74 -20.07 -10.24
N ILE A 88 -10.78 -18.85 -10.78
CA ILE A 88 -11.11 -17.64 -10.02
C ILE A 88 -12.62 -17.50 -9.75
N ARG A 89 -13.44 -18.32 -10.44
CA ARG A 89 -14.91 -18.25 -10.47
C ARG A 89 -15.37 -16.82 -10.64
N VAL A 90 -14.94 -16.20 -11.74
CA VAL A 90 -15.34 -14.83 -12.07
C VAL A 90 -16.85 -14.77 -12.21
N LYS A 91 -17.52 -13.99 -11.36
CA LYS A 91 -18.95 -13.74 -11.42
C LYS A 91 -19.16 -12.23 -11.49
N LYS A 92 -19.87 -11.75 -12.51
CA LYS A 92 -20.39 -10.38 -12.51
C LYS A 92 -21.34 -10.27 -11.30
N MET A 93 -21.00 -9.41 -10.34
CA MET A 93 -21.85 -9.14 -9.18
C MET A 93 -22.45 -7.76 -9.34
N ALA A 94 -23.75 -7.66 -9.12
CA ALA A 94 -24.42 -6.36 -9.04
C ALA A 94 -23.86 -5.57 -7.84
N PRO A 95 -23.73 -4.24 -7.94
CA PRO A 95 -23.37 -3.40 -6.81
C PRO A 95 -24.35 -3.63 -5.66
N ILE A 96 -23.81 -3.66 -4.44
CA ILE A 96 -24.59 -3.96 -3.24
C ILE A 96 -25.11 -2.64 -2.69
N ASP A 97 -26.40 -2.36 -2.89
CA ASP A 97 -26.99 -1.06 -2.53
C ASP A 97 -27.43 -0.98 -1.06
N THR A 98 -27.33 -2.09 -0.32
CA THR A 98 -27.82 -2.20 1.07
C THR A 98 -26.68 -2.47 2.06
N ALA A 99 -26.61 -1.69 3.15
CA ALA A 99 -25.61 -1.86 4.21
C ALA A 99 -25.59 -3.28 4.81
N LYS A 100 -26.76 -3.91 4.99
CA LYS A 100 -26.87 -5.31 5.45
C LYS A 100 -26.26 -6.32 4.46
N GLY A 101 -26.36 -6.04 3.16
CA GLY A 101 -25.74 -6.86 2.12
C GLY A 101 -24.22 -6.79 2.14
N LEU A 102 -23.65 -5.67 2.59
CA LEU A 102 -22.21 -5.47 2.74
C LEU A 102 -21.64 -6.44 3.79
N PHE A 103 -22.25 -6.49 4.98
CA PHE A 103 -21.83 -7.37 6.09
C PHE A 103 -22.16 -8.85 5.89
N THR A 104 -23.09 -9.20 4.99
CA THR A 104 -23.47 -10.60 4.71
C THR A 104 -22.72 -11.18 3.51
N SER A 105 -22.04 -10.35 2.72
CA SER A 105 -21.33 -10.79 1.52
C SER A 105 -20.07 -11.59 1.86
N LYS A 106 -20.03 -12.86 1.43
CA LYS A 106 -18.87 -13.74 1.60
C LYS A 106 -17.58 -13.18 0.98
N ASN A 107 -17.70 -12.39 -0.09
CA ASN A 107 -16.53 -11.77 -0.73
C ASN A 107 -15.96 -10.63 0.12
N ILE A 108 -16.81 -9.84 0.76
CA ILE A 108 -16.38 -8.74 1.63
C ILE A 108 -15.82 -9.31 2.94
N LEU A 109 -16.50 -10.28 3.55
CA LEU A 109 -15.97 -10.96 4.74
C LEU A 109 -14.64 -11.65 4.47
N GLY A 110 -14.49 -12.28 3.30
CA GLY A 110 -13.21 -12.87 2.88
C GLY A 110 -12.10 -11.83 2.70
N ASP A 111 -12.42 -10.68 2.12
CA ASP A 111 -11.47 -9.56 1.97
C ASP A 111 -11.09 -8.95 3.32
N CYS A 112 -12.06 -8.75 4.22
CA CYS A 112 -11.81 -8.29 5.58
C CYS A 112 -10.88 -9.25 6.34
N LEU A 113 -11.11 -10.56 6.24
CA LEU A 113 -10.27 -11.56 6.88
C LEU A 113 -8.86 -11.58 6.27
N ALA A 114 -8.75 -11.51 4.94
CA ALA A 114 -7.46 -11.44 4.27
C ALA A 114 -6.68 -10.18 4.68
N TYR A 115 -7.35 -9.03 4.73
CA TYR A 115 -6.77 -7.77 5.19
C TYR A 115 -6.34 -7.85 6.65
N PHE A 116 -7.14 -8.45 7.53
CA PHE A 116 -6.77 -8.65 8.93
C PHE A 116 -5.49 -9.49 9.08
N MET A 117 -5.38 -10.59 8.34
CA MET A 117 -4.19 -11.45 8.37
C MET A 117 -2.96 -10.73 7.79
N MET A 118 -3.14 -10.03 6.68
CA MET A 118 -2.09 -9.21 6.05
C MET A 118 -1.57 -8.14 7.01
N VAL A 119 -2.46 -7.40 7.68
CA VAL A 119 -2.10 -6.36 8.65
C VAL A 119 -1.41 -6.97 9.87
N SER A 120 -1.89 -8.12 10.37
CA SER A 120 -1.26 -8.82 11.50
C SER A 120 0.19 -9.21 11.17
N VAL A 121 0.43 -9.76 9.98
CA VAL A 121 1.77 -10.06 9.47
C VAL A 121 2.62 -8.79 9.37
N LEU A 122 2.09 -7.73 8.74
CA LEU A 122 2.80 -6.47 8.57
C LEU A 122 3.24 -5.85 9.90
N TYR A 123 2.34 -5.79 10.89
CA TYR A 123 2.66 -5.28 12.23
C TYR A 123 3.67 -6.15 12.96
N GLY A 124 3.57 -7.48 12.83
CA GLY A 124 4.57 -8.40 13.35
C GLY A 124 5.96 -8.09 12.79
N LEU A 125 6.07 -7.96 11.47
CA LEU A 125 7.34 -7.66 10.80
C LEU A 125 7.91 -6.28 11.23
N LEU A 126 7.06 -5.25 11.30
CA LEU A 126 7.51 -3.88 11.60
C LEU A 126 7.93 -3.70 13.07
N THR A 127 7.31 -4.42 14.00
CA THR A 127 7.58 -4.24 15.45
C THR A 127 8.65 -5.20 15.96
N TRP A 128 8.56 -6.48 15.57
CA TRP A 128 9.44 -7.51 16.11
C TRP A 128 10.80 -7.55 15.43
N ILE A 129 10.88 -7.38 14.10
CA ILE A 129 12.15 -7.57 13.40
C ILE A 129 13.19 -6.52 13.81
N PRO A 130 12.88 -5.21 13.83
CA PRO A 130 13.86 -4.21 14.28
C PRO A 130 14.28 -4.45 15.74
N LEU A 131 13.34 -4.83 16.61
CA LEU A 131 13.63 -5.09 18.02
C LEU A 131 14.51 -6.33 18.21
N TYR A 132 14.23 -7.41 17.49
CA TYR A 132 14.98 -8.66 17.51
C TYR A 132 16.42 -8.45 17.00
N LEU A 133 16.59 -7.70 15.91
CA LEU A 133 17.92 -7.42 15.36
C LEU A 133 18.78 -6.56 16.29
N VAL A 134 18.18 -5.61 17.01
CA VAL A 134 18.92 -4.79 17.98
C VAL A 134 19.25 -5.58 19.25
N LYS A 135 18.26 -6.27 19.85
CA LYS A 135 18.43 -6.94 21.15
C LYS A 135 19.24 -8.24 21.08
N GLU A 136 18.96 -9.09 20.09
CA GLU A 136 19.55 -10.44 20.01
C GLU A 136 20.78 -10.48 19.08
N ARG A 137 20.78 -9.67 18.02
CA ARG A 137 21.87 -9.64 17.02
C ARG A 137 22.85 -8.48 17.23
N GLY A 138 22.60 -7.59 18.20
CA GLY A 138 23.53 -6.52 18.59
C GLY A 138 23.74 -5.44 17.52
N PHE A 139 22.77 -5.24 16.63
CA PHE A 139 22.87 -4.23 15.58
C PHE A 139 22.90 -2.81 16.13
N ASP A 140 23.76 -1.97 15.52
CA ASP A 140 23.85 -0.55 15.83
C ASP A 140 22.53 0.20 15.59
N VAL A 141 22.25 1.21 16.41
CA VAL A 141 21.00 1.98 16.43
C VAL A 141 20.80 2.76 15.12
N MET A 142 21.86 3.20 14.44
CA MET A 142 21.70 3.81 13.11
C MET A 142 21.30 2.79 12.04
N SER A 143 21.83 1.57 12.11
CA SER A 143 21.48 0.50 11.17
C SER A 143 20.01 0.07 11.32
N MET A 144 19.45 0.20 12.53
CA MET A 144 18.03 -0.06 12.79
C MET A 144 17.09 0.79 11.94
N GLY A 145 17.39 2.10 11.79
CA GLY A 145 16.54 3.02 11.00
C GLY A 145 16.49 2.64 9.52
N PHE A 146 17.62 2.18 8.96
CA PHE A 146 17.70 1.68 7.60
C PHE A 146 16.92 0.37 7.41
N VAL A 147 17.13 -0.59 8.31
CA VAL A 147 16.45 -1.90 8.30
C VAL A 147 14.93 -1.74 8.41
N ALA A 148 14.44 -0.84 9.28
CA ALA A 148 13.01 -0.57 9.45
C ALA A 148 12.34 0.03 8.21
N SER A 149 13.11 0.68 7.34
CA SER A 149 12.61 1.31 6.11
C SER A 149 12.53 0.35 4.93
N MET A 150 13.28 -0.76 4.95
CA MET A 150 13.36 -1.73 3.84
C MET A 150 12.00 -2.37 3.45
N PRO A 151 11.14 -2.81 4.40
CA PRO A 151 9.82 -3.33 4.05
C PRO A 151 8.95 -2.30 3.32
N CYS A 152 9.07 -1.03 3.69
CA CYS A 152 8.30 0.05 3.07
C CYS A 152 8.76 0.33 1.63
N ILE A 153 10.07 0.27 1.39
CA ILE A 153 10.66 0.41 0.04
C ILE A 153 10.22 -0.76 -0.84
N GLY A 154 10.32 -1.99 -0.31
CA GLY A 154 9.81 -3.18 -0.98
C GLY A 154 8.34 -3.00 -1.37
N GLY A 155 7.47 -2.64 -0.42
CA GLY A 155 6.04 -2.48 -0.66
C GLY A 155 5.70 -1.41 -1.69
N PHE A 156 6.50 -0.34 -1.77
CA PHE A 156 6.32 0.66 -2.81
C PHE A 156 6.58 0.10 -4.22
N ILE A 157 7.69 -0.60 -4.40
CA ILE A 157 8.05 -1.20 -5.70
C ILE A 157 7.09 -2.35 -6.04
N GLY A 158 6.72 -3.14 -5.03
CA GLY A 158 5.73 -4.20 -5.11
C GLY A 158 4.35 -3.70 -5.55
N ALA A 159 3.88 -2.59 -4.99
CA ALA A 159 2.59 -2.00 -5.37
C ALA A 159 2.58 -1.55 -6.84
N ILE A 160 3.68 -0.93 -7.31
CA ILE A 160 3.80 -0.49 -8.71
C ILE A 160 3.89 -1.71 -9.64
N GLY A 161 4.75 -2.67 -9.34
CA GLY A 161 4.94 -3.88 -10.13
C GLY A 161 3.68 -4.76 -10.16
N GLY A 162 3.08 -4.99 -9.00
CA GLY A 162 1.84 -5.75 -8.85
C GLY A 162 0.66 -5.11 -9.58
N GLY A 163 0.55 -3.77 -9.55
CA GLY A 163 -0.43 -3.04 -10.35
C GLY A 163 -0.22 -3.23 -11.86
N TRP A 164 1.02 -3.09 -12.33
CA TRP A 164 1.37 -3.28 -13.74
C TRP A 164 1.13 -4.72 -14.21
N ILE A 165 1.51 -5.72 -13.42
CA ILE A 165 1.25 -7.14 -13.71
C ILE A 165 -0.25 -7.42 -13.73
N SER A 166 -0.99 -6.90 -12.74
CA SER A 166 -2.45 -7.09 -12.64
C SER A 166 -3.17 -6.51 -13.86
N ASP A 167 -2.76 -5.32 -14.32
CA ASP A 167 -3.46 -4.61 -15.38
C ASP A 167 -3.02 -5.06 -16.78
N LYS A 168 -1.73 -5.30 -17.01
CA LYS A 168 -1.18 -5.57 -18.34
C LYS A 168 -1.01 -7.06 -18.64
N VAL A 169 -0.66 -7.88 -17.64
CA VAL A 169 -0.41 -9.32 -17.81
C VAL A 169 -1.68 -10.13 -17.50
N LEU A 170 -2.42 -9.74 -16.47
CA LEU A 170 -3.61 -10.46 -15.98
C LEU A 170 -4.95 -9.83 -16.41
N GLY A 171 -4.93 -8.77 -17.23
CA GLY A 171 -6.15 -8.17 -17.78
C GLY A 171 -7.13 -7.66 -16.70
N ARG A 172 -6.60 -7.01 -15.65
CA ARG A 172 -7.32 -6.48 -14.47
C ARG A 172 -7.86 -7.52 -13.49
N ARG A 173 -7.42 -8.78 -13.58
CA ARG A 173 -7.81 -9.83 -12.62
C ARG A 173 -7.01 -9.74 -11.33
N ARG A 174 -7.64 -9.24 -10.26
CA ARG A 174 -6.99 -8.97 -8.98
C ARG A 174 -6.73 -10.22 -8.11
N LYS A 175 -7.57 -11.26 -8.24
CA LYS A 175 -7.48 -12.48 -7.40
C LYS A 175 -6.19 -13.30 -7.60
N PRO A 176 -5.70 -13.55 -8.83
CA PRO A 176 -4.43 -14.26 -9.05
C PRO A 176 -3.22 -13.48 -8.53
N THR A 177 -3.23 -12.16 -8.71
CA THR A 177 -2.19 -11.27 -8.16
C THR A 177 -2.13 -11.43 -6.64
N MET A 178 -3.28 -11.40 -5.95
CA MET A 178 -3.32 -11.60 -4.49
C MET A 178 -2.87 -12.99 -4.04
N MET A 179 -3.15 -14.05 -4.80
CA MET A 179 -2.68 -15.40 -4.46
C MET A 179 -1.17 -15.53 -4.64
N PHE A 180 -0.62 -14.95 -5.70
CA PHE A 180 0.82 -14.94 -5.95
C PHE A 180 1.56 -14.18 -4.85
N THR A 181 1.03 -13.02 -4.44
CA THR A 181 1.62 -12.27 -3.34
C THR A 181 1.50 -13.00 -2.00
N ALA A 182 0.35 -13.60 -1.68
CA ALA A 182 0.21 -14.38 -0.45
C ALA A 182 1.20 -15.56 -0.37
N ILE A 183 1.37 -16.31 -1.46
CA ILE A 183 2.33 -17.43 -1.52
C ILE A 183 3.76 -16.91 -1.39
N SER A 184 4.10 -15.85 -2.11
CA SER A 184 5.42 -15.25 -2.06
C SER A 184 5.75 -14.69 -0.66
N THR A 185 4.76 -14.21 0.09
CA THR A 185 4.92 -13.73 1.48
C THR A 185 5.33 -14.88 2.39
N VAL A 186 4.66 -16.04 2.27
CA VAL A 186 4.97 -17.25 3.05
C VAL A 186 6.38 -17.76 2.74
N VAL A 187 6.74 -17.82 1.46
CA VAL A 187 8.08 -18.23 1.03
C VAL A 187 9.15 -17.30 1.58
N MET A 188 8.92 -15.98 1.52
CA MET A 188 9.89 -15.00 2.02
C MET A 188 10.02 -15.01 3.54
N MET A 189 8.95 -15.29 4.28
CA MET A 189 9.02 -15.51 5.74
C MET A 189 9.88 -16.74 6.10
N LEU A 190 9.75 -17.85 5.37
CA LEU A 190 10.57 -19.04 5.58
C LEU A 190 12.04 -18.80 5.27
N ILE A 191 12.32 -18.00 4.24
CA ILE A 191 13.68 -17.60 3.89
C ILE A 191 14.29 -16.75 5.02
N MET A 192 13.55 -15.79 5.59
CA MET A 192 14.05 -14.96 6.70
C MET A 192 14.51 -15.76 7.92
N LEU A 193 13.86 -16.88 8.24
CA LEU A 193 14.24 -17.73 9.37
C LEU A 193 15.63 -18.38 9.18
N ASN A 194 16.12 -18.48 7.95
CA ASN A 194 17.38 -19.13 7.60
C ASN A 194 18.49 -18.15 7.17
N ILE A 195 18.27 -16.83 7.29
CA ILE A 195 19.25 -15.84 6.84
C ILE A 195 20.49 -15.80 7.75
N PRO A 196 21.72 -15.90 7.21
CA PRO A 196 22.95 -15.71 7.97
C PRO A 196 23.03 -14.29 8.54
N ALA A 197 23.75 -14.12 9.67
CA ALA A 197 23.82 -12.91 10.50
C ALA A 197 24.45 -11.65 9.85
N SER A 198 24.33 -11.47 8.53
CA SER A 198 24.80 -10.30 7.81
C SER A 198 23.69 -9.26 7.65
N THR A 199 24.01 -8.00 7.94
CA THR A 199 23.11 -6.84 7.79
C THR A 199 22.48 -6.78 6.40
N LEU A 200 23.29 -7.08 5.38
CA LEU A 200 22.93 -6.94 3.98
C LEU A 200 21.90 -8.01 3.57
N ALA A 201 22.08 -9.25 4.02
CA ALA A 201 21.11 -10.31 3.75
C ALA A 201 19.76 -10.04 4.45
N VAL A 202 19.77 -9.47 5.66
CA VAL A 202 18.55 -9.08 6.37
C VAL A 202 17.82 -7.95 5.66
N CYS A 203 18.53 -6.92 5.19
CA CYS A 203 17.94 -5.83 4.41
C CYS A 203 17.32 -6.33 3.09
N ILE A 204 18.01 -7.21 2.38
CA ILE A 204 17.51 -7.83 1.14
C ILE A 204 16.27 -8.69 1.43
N GLY A 205 16.31 -9.51 2.49
CA GLY A 205 15.17 -10.31 2.90
C GLY A 205 13.95 -9.45 3.22
N LEU A 206 14.12 -8.39 4.00
CA LEU A 206 13.03 -7.46 4.35
C LEU A 206 12.51 -6.67 3.16
N PHE A 207 13.37 -6.31 2.21
CA PHE A 207 12.97 -5.69 0.96
C PHE A 207 12.06 -6.63 0.15
N PHE A 208 12.44 -7.90 0.00
CA PHE A 208 11.63 -8.88 -0.73
C PHE A 208 10.36 -9.29 0.02
N VAL A 209 10.39 -9.33 1.36
CA VAL A 209 9.17 -9.50 2.16
C VAL A 209 8.22 -8.32 1.94
N GLY A 210 8.75 -7.09 1.89
CA GLY A 210 7.95 -5.90 1.60
C GLY A 210 7.44 -5.84 0.17
N PHE A 211 8.21 -6.32 -0.82
CA PHE A 211 7.86 -6.32 -2.24
C PHE A 211 6.58 -7.08 -2.58
N VAL A 212 6.15 -7.95 -1.69
CA VAL A 212 5.10 -8.92 -1.93
C VAL A 212 3.84 -8.49 -1.17
#